data_AF-A0AAD5W1V8-F1
#
_entry.id   AF-A0AAD5W1V8-F1
#
_cell.length_a   1.000
_cell.length_b   1.000
_cell.length_c   1.000
_cell.angle_alpha   90.00
_cell.angle_beta   90.00
_cell.angle_gamma   90.00
#
_symmetry.space_group_name_H-M   'P 1'
#
loop_
_entity.id
_entity.type
_entity.pdbx_description
1 polymer ?
#
loop_
_entity_poly.entity_id
_entity_poly.type
_entity_poly.pdbx_seq_one_letter_code
_entity_poly.pdbx_strand_id
1 'polypeptide(L)'
;MQLVDNTAFLTQLTALFESTKDHGSIWLTHKRLTHDGDDATMKHEESGGTDEREYQCLIRATNGKTINFSTRIDANELPKFYSAYGSLLKSSLSLTLRKRDKKKEKTRQEQALKRKKKMTELVVVDGPKRGAGRRKRQRQVKAAAKQAEAQKRFKEREEKRRVVESSCILVSIRYLLALLRVLQFRDNSRSIIYSSPTLPVE
;
A
#
# COMPACT_ATOMS: atom_id res chain seq x y z
N MET A 1 4.18 12.02 -26.02
CA MET A 1 3.51 12.61 -24.84
C MET A 1 3.87 14.08 -24.82
N GLN A 2 2.88 14.97 -24.69
CA GLN A 2 3.10 16.42 -24.71
C GLN A 2 3.47 16.91 -23.31
N LEU A 3 4.57 17.66 -23.18
CA LEU A 3 4.90 18.38 -21.95
C LEU A 3 4.13 19.70 -21.92
N VAL A 4 3.44 19.98 -20.81
CA VAL A 4 2.52 21.11 -20.66
C VAL A 4 2.75 21.77 -19.30
N ASP A 5 2.57 23.08 -19.23
CA ASP A 5 2.66 23.85 -17.98
C ASP A 5 1.60 23.44 -16.95
N ASN A 6 1.85 23.76 -15.68
CA ASN A 6 0.99 23.40 -14.54
C ASN A 6 -0.46 23.88 -14.70
N THR A 7 -0.69 25.10 -15.18
CA THR A 7 -2.03 25.66 -15.38
C THR A 7 -2.74 25.04 -16.58
N ALA A 8 -2.03 24.91 -17.71
CA ALA A 8 -2.54 24.29 -18.92
C ALA A 8 -2.81 22.79 -18.74
N PHE A 9 -2.07 22.11 -17.87
CA PHE A 9 -2.36 20.72 -17.47
C PHE A 9 -3.74 20.61 -16.83
N LEU A 10 -4.08 21.51 -15.91
CA LEU A 10 -5.38 21.48 -15.21
C LEU A 10 -6.54 21.79 -16.17
N THR A 11 -6.37 22.73 -17.11
CA THR A 11 -7.42 23.05 -18.10
C THR A 11 -7.65 21.92 -19.10
N GLN A 12 -6.58 21.28 -19.59
CA GLN A 12 -6.70 20.09 -20.44
C GLN A 12 -7.33 18.93 -19.67
N LEU A 13 -6.98 18.76 -18.38
CA LEU A 13 -7.57 17.73 -17.54
C LEU A 13 -9.08 17.95 -17.31
N THR A 14 -9.52 19.19 -17.11
CA THR A 14 -10.96 19.48 -17.03
C THR A 14 -11.68 19.14 -18.33
N ALA A 15 -11.14 19.52 -19.49
CA ALA A 15 -11.73 19.20 -20.78
C ALA A 15 -11.79 17.68 -21.02
N LEU A 16 -10.76 16.96 -20.56
CA LEU A 16 -10.72 15.51 -20.64
C LEU A 16 -11.83 14.88 -19.80
N PHE A 17 -12.01 15.30 -18.54
CA PHE A 17 -13.12 14.82 -17.70
C PHE A 17 -14.50 15.09 -18.30
N GLU A 18 -14.68 16.23 -18.97
CA GLU A 18 -15.94 16.55 -19.63
C GLU A 18 -16.21 15.67 -20.86
N SER A 19 -15.18 15.38 -21.65
CA SER A 19 -15.30 14.53 -22.83
C SER A 19 -15.57 13.05 -22.51
N THR A 20 -15.21 12.58 -21.31
CA THR A 20 -15.35 11.17 -20.91
C THR A 20 -16.45 10.94 -19.86
N LYS A 21 -17.45 11.82 -19.78
CA LYS A 21 -18.55 11.68 -18.80
C LYS A 21 -19.37 10.42 -19.00
N ASP A 22 -19.65 10.06 -20.26
CA ASP A 22 -20.52 8.93 -20.58
C ASP A 22 -19.73 7.61 -20.64
N HIS A 23 -18.63 7.61 -21.39
CA HIS A 23 -17.79 6.45 -21.62
C HIS A 23 -16.31 6.82 -21.67
N GLY A 24 -15.48 6.05 -20.97
CA GLY A 24 -14.03 6.20 -21.01
C GLY A 24 -13.37 5.83 -19.69
N SER A 25 -12.05 5.81 -19.69
CA SER A 25 -11.24 5.66 -18.48
C SER A 25 -10.05 6.58 -18.61
N ILE A 26 -9.74 7.29 -17.54
CA ILE A 26 -8.64 8.23 -17.49
C ILE A 26 -7.60 7.65 -16.56
N TRP A 27 -6.39 7.48 -17.06
CA TRP A 27 -5.26 7.04 -16.25
C TRP A 27 -4.43 8.25 -15.86
N LEU A 28 -4.30 8.44 -14.56
CA LEU A 28 -3.45 9.44 -13.94
C LEU A 28 -2.30 8.71 -13.24
N THR A 29 -1.07 9.06 -13.58
CA THR A 29 0.12 8.47 -12.96
C THR A 29 0.97 9.55 -12.33
N HIS A 30 1.29 9.39 -11.05
CA HIS A 30 2.23 10.24 -10.34
C HIS A 30 3.53 9.45 -10.14
N LYS A 31 4.67 10.00 -10.55
CA LYS A 31 5.98 9.38 -10.37
C LYS A 31 7.00 10.44 -9.93
N ARG A 32 7.96 10.02 -9.12
CA ARG A 32 9.17 10.81 -8.84
C ARG A 32 10.01 10.85 -10.11
N LEU A 33 10.37 12.04 -10.58
CA LEU A 33 11.29 12.21 -11.69
C LEU A 33 12.71 12.10 -11.12
N THR A 34 13.44 11.06 -11.50
CA THR A 34 14.79 10.76 -11.01
C THR A 34 15.89 11.11 -12.01
N HIS A 35 15.53 11.42 -13.25
CA HIS A 35 16.45 11.71 -14.36
C HIS A 35 15.83 12.77 -15.27
N ASP A 36 16.65 13.68 -15.80
CA ASP A 36 16.17 14.82 -16.62
C ASP A 36 16.27 14.63 -18.14
N GLY A 37 16.85 13.52 -18.59
CA GLY A 37 16.98 13.22 -20.01
C GLY A 37 18.39 12.80 -20.36
N ASP A 38 18.66 11.53 -20.13
CA ASP A 38 19.54 10.66 -20.91
C ASP A 38 19.30 9.25 -20.39
N ASP A 39 19.70 8.25 -21.17
CA ASP A 39 19.50 6.82 -20.91
C ASP A 39 20.12 6.43 -19.56
N ALA A 40 19.38 6.64 -18.47
CA ALA A 40 19.91 6.52 -17.13
C ALA A 40 19.93 5.04 -16.77
N THR A 41 21.10 4.44 -16.94
CA THR A 41 21.50 3.21 -16.25
C THR A 41 20.89 3.21 -14.85
N MET A 42 20.02 2.25 -14.57
CA MET A 42 19.38 2.06 -13.27
C MET A 42 20.46 1.73 -12.23
N LYS A 43 21.17 2.74 -11.73
CA LYS A 43 21.98 2.61 -10.53
C LYS A 43 20.98 2.43 -9.41
N HIS A 44 20.74 1.16 -9.07
CA HIS A 44 20.05 0.76 -7.86
C HIS A 44 20.83 1.40 -6.71
N GLU A 45 20.33 2.51 -6.15
CA GLU A 45 20.92 3.15 -4.98
C GLU A 45 20.76 2.19 -3.79
N GLU A 46 21.72 1.29 -3.64
CA GLU A 46 21.92 0.39 -2.50
C GLU A 46 22.72 1.11 -1.40
N SER A 47 22.44 2.39 -1.18
CA SER A 47 23.07 3.16 -0.10
C SER A 47 21.98 3.60 0.86
N GLY A 48 21.96 3.00 2.05
CA GLY A 48 21.00 3.27 3.12
C GLY A 48 21.15 4.65 3.78
N GLY A 49 21.50 5.69 3.02
CA GLY A 49 21.50 7.08 3.44
C GLY A 49 20.18 7.75 3.05
N THR A 50 19.67 8.63 3.91
CA THR A 50 18.53 9.49 3.58
C THR A 50 18.87 10.37 2.37
N ASP A 51 18.22 10.13 1.24
CA ASP A 51 18.27 10.99 0.06
C ASP A 51 17.78 12.41 0.42
N GLU A 52 18.70 13.36 0.57
CA GLU A 52 18.39 14.79 0.78
C GLU A 52 18.04 15.53 -0.52
N ARG A 53 18.03 14.84 -1.66
CA ARG A 53 17.77 15.46 -2.96
C ARG A 53 16.29 15.83 -3.09
N GLU A 54 16.03 17.05 -3.55
CA GLU A 54 14.69 17.48 -3.94
C GLU A 54 14.37 16.94 -5.33
N TYR A 55 13.23 16.24 -5.46
CA TYR A 55 12.83 15.63 -6.72
C TYR A 55 11.55 16.26 -7.24
N GLN A 56 11.51 16.45 -8.56
CA GLN A 56 10.30 16.86 -9.25
C GLN A 56 9.28 15.72 -9.30
N CYS A 57 8.01 16.08 -9.22
CA CYS A 57 6.90 15.16 -9.43
C CYS A 57 6.47 15.19 -10.90
N LEU A 58 6.52 14.05 -11.57
CA LEU A 58 5.99 13.87 -12.91
C LEU A 58 4.56 13.35 -12.84
N ILE A 59 3.61 14.13 -13.34
CA ILE A 59 2.21 13.74 -13.47
C ILE A 59 1.89 13.54 -14.94
N ARG A 60 1.25 12.41 -15.26
CA ARG A 60 0.80 12.08 -16.62
C ARG A 60 -0.68 11.77 -16.63
N ALA A 61 -1.37 12.23 -17.67
CA ALA A 61 -2.77 11.93 -17.92
C ALA A 61 -2.92 11.30 -19.31
N THR A 62 -3.71 10.23 -19.39
CA THR A 62 -4.04 9.57 -20.66
C THR A 62 -5.47 9.03 -20.65
N ASN A 63 -6.12 9.05 -21.81
CA ASN A 63 -7.39 8.36 -22.07
C ASN A 63 -7.17 7.06 -22.88
N GLY A 64 -5.93 6.54 -22.91
CA GLY A 64 -5.55 5.32 -23.65
C GLY A 64 -5.61 5.46 -25.18
N LYS A 65 -5.85 6.68 -25.68
CA LYS A 65 -5.98 7.02 -27.11
C LYS A 65 -4.95 8.09 -27.47
N THR A 66 -5.40 9.16 -28.12
CA THR A 66 -4.57 10.24 -28.68
C THR A 66 -4.18 11.29 -27.64
N ILE A 67 -5.02 11.54 -26.63
CA ILE A 67 -4.79 12.61 -25.64
C ILE A 67 -3.88 12.10 -24.53
N ASN A 68 -2.59 12.47 -24.61
CA ASN A 68 -1.53 12.07 -23.68
C ASN A 68 -0.63 13.26 -23.35
N PHE A 69 -0.80 13.84 -22.17
CA PHE A 69 -0.02 15.00 -21.71
C PHE A 69 0.57 14.78 -20.31
N SER A 70 1.62 15.52 -20.01
CA SER A 70 2.37 15.42 -18.75
C SER A 70 2.84 16.78 -18.26
N THR A 71 2.98 16.93 -16.95
CA THR A 71 3.60 18.10 -16.32
C THR A 71 4.69 17.68 -15.34
N ARG A 72 5.73 18.51 -15.20
CA ARG A 72 6.78 18.41 -14.17
C ARG A 72 6.49 19.47 -13.10
N ILE A 73 6.48 19.07 -11.83
CA ILE A 73 6.16 19.96 -10.72
C ILE A 73 7.31 19.94 -9.73
N ASP A 74 7.84 21.13 -9.43
CA ASP A 74 8.86 21.32 -8.40
C ASP A 74 8.27 21.19 -6.98
N ALA A 75 9.13 20.88 -6.02
CA ALA A 75 8.73 20.74 -4.61
C ALA A 75 8.07 22.01 -4.06
N ASN A 76 8.53 23.19 -4.50
CA ASN A 76 8.03 24.50 -4.06
C ASN A 76 6.59 24.78 -4.52
N GLU A 77 6.22 24.36 -5.74
CA GLU A 77 4.91 24.63 -6.32
C GLU A 77 3.88 23.51 -6.04
N LEU A 78 4.36 22.36 -5.58
CA LEU A 78 3.57 21.18 -5.26
C LEU A 78 2.33 21.44 -4.38
N PRO A 79 2.40 22.19 -3.25
CA PRO A 79 1.21 22.44 -2.42
C PRO A 79 0.15 23.28 -3.14
N LYS A 80 0.57 24.27 -3.93
CA LYS A 80 -0.33 25.11 -4.73
C LYS A 80 -1.02 24.28 -5.81
N PHE A 81 -0.26 23.46 -6.51
CA PHE A 81 -0.80 22.55 -7.52
C PHE A 81 -1.80 21.56 -6.93
N TYR A 82 -1.45 20.88 -5.82
CA TYR A 82 -2.34 19.88 -5.21
C TYR A 82 -3.63 20.48 -4.65
N SER A 83 -3.62 21.73 -4.18
CA SER A 83 -4.85 22.42 -3.76
C SER A 83 -5.84 22.59 -4.92
N ALA A 84 -5.35 23.10 -6.06
CA ALA A 84 -6.15 23.28 -7.26
C ALA A 84 -6.58 21.94 -7.88
N TYR A 85 -5.64 21.01 -8.05
CA TYR A 85 -5.87 19.67 -8.57
C TYR A 85 -6.84 18.86 -7.70
N GLY A 86 -6.68 18.89 -6.38
CA GLY A 86 -7.57 18.21 -5.45
C GLY A 86 -8.99 18.76 -5.48
N SER A 87 -9.15 20.07 -5.67
CA SER A 87 -10.47 20.71 -5.85
C SER A 87 -11.13 20.27 -7.17
N LEU A 88 -10.36 20.23 -8.25
CA LEU A 88 -10.79 19.74 -9.57
C LEU A 88 -11.22 18.26 -9.53
N LEU A 89 -10.43 17.39 -8.89
CA LEU A 89 -10.79 15.97 -8.76
C LEU A 89 -12.06 15.79 -7.95
N LYS A 90 -12.23 16.53 -6.85
CA LYS A 90 -13.44 16.46 -6.03
C LYS A 90 -14.66 16.90 -6.83
N SER A 91 -14.59 18.02 -7.55
CA SER A 91 -15.73 18.49 -8.36
C SER A 91 -16.08 17.48 -9.46
N SER A 92 -15.08 17.03 -10.22
CA SER A 92 -15.27 16.17 -11.39
C SER A 92 -15.74 14.75 -11.01
N LEU A 93 -15.14 14.14 -9.98
CA LEU A 93 -15.47 12.76 -9.57
C LEU A 93 -16.71 12.68 -8.67
N SER A 94 -17.10 13.75 -7.98
CA SER A 94 -18.28 13.74 -7.10
C SER A 94 -19.60 13.53 -7.85
N LEU A 95 -19.65 13.94 -9.12
CA LEU A 95 -20.83 13.82 -9.96
C LEU A 95 -21.02 12.39 -10.49
N THR A 96 -19.92 11.71 -10.83
CA THR A 96 -19.96 10.40 -11.49
C THR A 96 -20.02 9.23 -10.49
N LEU A 97 -19.47 9.40 -9.29
CA LEU A 97 -19.46 8.35 -8.29
C LEU A 97 -20.79 8.26 -7.54
N ARG A 98 -21.22 7.02 -7.28
CA ARG A 98 -22.41 6.77 -6.43
C ARG A 98 -22.19 7.36 -5.03
N LYS A 99 -23.24 7.98 -4.51
CA LYS A 99 -23.24 8.51 -3.14
C LYS A 99 -22.90 7.38 -2.15
N ARG A 100 -21.99 7.68 -1.23
CA ARG A 100 -21.64 6.74 -0.15
C ARG A 100 -22.83 6.63 0.81
N ASP A 101 -23.40 5.43 0.94
CA ASP A 101 -24.43 5.12 1.92
C ASP A 101 -23.85 5.09 3.35
N LYS A 102 -23.66 6.27 3.94
CA LYS A 102 -23.12 6.42 5.31
C LYS A 102 -23.89 5.58 6.33
N LYS A 103 -25.21 5.46 6.17
CA LYS A 103 -26.07 4.63 7.02
C LYS A 103 -25.72 3.15 6.93
N LYS A 104 -25.54 2.61 5.71
CA LYS A 104 -25.22 1.18 5.48
C LYS A 104 -23.82 0.83 5.99
N GLU A 105 -22.87 1.73 5.81
CA GLU A 105 -21.50 1.51 6.30
C GLU A 105 -21.43 1.63 7.83
N LYS A 106 -22.13 2.61 8.42
CA LYS A 106 -22.24 2.72 9.89
C LYS A 106 -22.91 1.49 10.50
N THR A 107 -23.99 0.98 9.92
CA THR A 107 -24.64 -0.24 10.43
C THR A 107 -23.73 -1.46 10.29
N ARG A 108 -22.97 -1.58 9.20
CA ARG A 108 -21.97 -2.65 9.03
C ARG A 108 -20.86 -2.55 10.07
N GLN A 109 -20.35 -1.35 10.34
CA GLN A 109 -19.35 -1.10 11.37
C GLN A 109 -19.88 -1.40 12.78
N GLU A 110 -21.08 -0.92 13.11
CA GLU A 110 -21.73 -1.22 14.39
C GLU A 110 -21.99 -2.72 14.57
N GLN A 111 -22.40 -3.43 13.51
CA GLN A 111 -22.56 -4.89 13.54
C GLN A 111 -21.21 -5.60 13.74
N ALA A 112 -20.15 -5.14 13.08
CA ALA A 112 -18.81 -5.67 13.27
C ALA A 112 -18.31 -5.42 14.70
N LEU A 113 -18.55 -4.24 15.26
CA LEU A 113 -18.22 -3.91 16.65
C LEU A 113 -19.05 -4.73 17.63
N LYS A 114 -20.35 -4.91 17.41
CA LYS A 114 -21.21 -5.79 18.22
C LYS A 114 -20.75 -7.25 18.16
N ARG A 115 -20.32 -7.73 16.99
CA ARG A 115 -19.73 -9.08 16.84
C ARG A 115 -18.41 -9.20 17.61
N LYS A 116 -17.52 -8.21 17.50
CA LYS A 116 -16.27 -8.16 18.27
C LYS A 116 -16.55 -8.15 19.77
N LYS A 117 -17.42 -7.25 20.25
CA LYS A 117 -17.85 -7.19 21.66
C LYS A 117 -18.41 -8.51 22.16
N LYS A 118 -19.31 -9.16 21.42
CA LYS A 118 -19.84 -10.50 21.78
C LYS A 118 -18.78 -11.60 21.83
N MET A 119 -17.67 -11.44 21.14
CA MET A 119 -16.55 -12.39 21.15
C MET A 119 -15.56 -12.10 22.28
N THR A 120 -15.39 -10.84 22.67
CA THR A 120 -14.41 -10.39 23.67
C THR A 120 -14.98 -10.27 25.07
N GLU A 121 -16.24 -9.85 25.21
CA GLU A 121 -16.91 -9.71 26.50
C GLU A 121 -17.19 -11.09 27.10
N LEU A 122 -16.69 -11.31 28.31
CA LEU A 122 -16.88 -12.54 29.06
C LEU A 122 -18.36 -12.68 29.43
N VAL A 123 -18.97 -13.83 29.10
CA VAL A 123 -20.30 -14.17 29.63
C VAL A 123 -20.18 -14.42 31.13
N VAL A 124 -20.66 -13.45 31.92
CA VAL A 124 -20.80 -13.58 33.38
C VAL A 124 -21.93 -14.57 33.66
N VAL A 125 -21.63 -15.65 34.39
CA VAL A 125 -22.62 -16.61 34.87
C VAL A 125 -23.13 -16.13 36.22
N ASP A 126 -24.42 -15.82 36.31
CA ASP A 126 -25.03 -15.27 37.53
C ASP A 126 -26.28 -16.08 37.94
N GLY A 127 -26.54 -16.14 39.25
CA GLY A 127 -27.71 -16.76 39.84
C GLY A 127 -27.50 -18.14 40.50
N PRO A 128 -28.53 -18.65 41.20
CA PRO A 128 -28.45 -19.84 42.05
C PRO A 128 -28.32 -21.15 41.24
N LYS A 129 -27.55 -22.11 41.80
CA LYS A 129 -27.30 -23.44 41.18
C LYS A 129 -28.55 -24.33 41.18
N ARG A 130 -29.47 -24.15 42.13
CA ARG A 130 -30.69 -24.95 42.33
C ARG A 130 -31.90 -24.02 42.46
N GLY A 131 -33.10 -24.53 42.16
CA GLY A 131 -34.36 -23.77 42.27
C GLY A 131 -34.66 -22.86 41.06
N ALA A 132 -35.48 -21.84 41.29
CA ALA A 132 -35.85 -20.86 40.27
C ALA A 132 -34.59 -20.17 39.70
N GLY A 133 -34.49 -20.07 38.37
CA GLY A 133 -33.31 -19.50 37.69
C GLY A 133 -32.25 -20.50 37.24
N ARG A 134 -32.31 -21.79 37.64
CA ARG A 134 -31.37 -22.85 37.20
C ARG A 134 -31.24 -22.94 35.68
N ARG A 135 -32.36 -22.85 34.94
CA ARG A 135 -32.38 -22.93 33.46
C ARG A 135 -31.65 -21.75 32.81
N LYS A 136 -31.73 -20.54 33.40
CA LYS A 136 -31.03 -19.34 32.94
C LYS A 136 -29.51 -19.48 33.16
N ARG A 137 -29.10 -19.95 34.34
CA ARG A 137 -27.70 -20.25 34.67
C ARG A 137 -27.10 -21.31 33.75
N GLN A 138 -27.81 -22.40 33.48
CA GLN A 138 -27.36 -23.43 32.53
C GLN A 138 -27.10 -22.89 31.12
N ARG A 139 -27.96 -21.97 30.64
CA ARG A 139 -27.77 -21.31 29.33
C ARG A 139 -26.53 -20.42 29.32
N GLN A 140 -26.27 -19.67 30.40
CA GLN A 140 -25.07 -18.84 30.54
C GLN A 140 -23.80 -19.68 30.60
N VAL A 141 -23.78 -20.79 31.35
CA VAL A 141 -22.64 -21.72 31.41
C VAL A 141 -22.34 -22.31 30.03
N LYS A 142 -23.37 -22.75 29.29
CA LYS A 142 -23.19 -23.27 27.92
C LYS A 142 -22.69 -22.18 26.96
N ALA A 143 -23.15 -20.94 27.11
CA ALA A 143 -22.70 -19.81 26.30
C ALA A 143 -21.23 -19.44 26.59
N ALA A 144 -20.84 -19.41 27.87
CA ALA A 144 -19.46 -19.16 28.29
C ALA A 144 -18.50 -20.24 27.80
N ALA A 145 -18.88 -21.53 27.92
CA ALA A 145 -18.09 -22.64 27.40
C ALA A 145 -17.89 -22.54 25.88
N LYS A 146 -18.95 -22.20 25.14
CA LYS A 146 -18.89 -22.01 23.68
C LYS A 146 -18.03 -20.80 23.27
N GLN A 147 -18.08 -19.70 24.02
CA GLN A 147 -17.20 -18.54 23.78
C GLN A 147 -15.74 -18.89 24.03
N ALA A 148 -15.42 -19.57 25.13
CA ALA A 148 -14.06 -19.98 25.46
C ALA A 148 -13.47 -20.93 24.40
N GLU A 149 -14.25 -21.89 23.90
CA GLU A 149 -13.85 -22.77 22.80
C GLU A 149 -13.60 -21.97 21.51
N ALA A 150 -14.49 -21.03 21.17
CA ALA A 150 -14.33 -20.19 19.98
C ALA A 150 -13.07 -19.29 20.07
N GLN A 151 -12.77 -18.72 21.24
CA GLN A 151 -11.56 -17.95 21.47
C GLN A 151 -10.30 -18.82 21.36
N LYS A 152 -10.31 -20.04 21.89
CA LYS A 152 -9.19 -21.00 21.75
C LYS A 152 -8.95 -21.35 20.28
N ARG A 153 -9.99 -21.70 19.54
CA ARG A 153 -9.91 -21.98 18.09
C ARG A 153 -9.41 -20.78 17.28
N PHE A 154 -9.74 -19.56 17.71
CA PHE A 154 -9.25 -18.35 17.06
C PHE A 154 -7.75 -18.12 17.32
N LYS A 155 -7.31 -18.24 18.58
CA LYS A 155 -5.88 -18.15 18.95
C LYS A 155 -5.03 -19.19 18.22
N GLU A 156 -5.50 -20.43 18.15
CA GLU A 156 -4.81 -21.50 17.41
C GLU A 156 -4.67 -21.19 15.91
N ARG A 157 -5.69 -20.56 15.30
CA ARG A 157 -5.62 -20.11 13.89
C ARG A 157 -4.65 -18.96 13.69
N GLU A 158 -4.58 -18.02 14.63
CA GLU A 158 -3.60 -16.92 14.57
C GLU A 158 -2.18 -17.42 14.76
N GLU A 159 -1.94 -18.34 15.69
CA GLU A 159 -0.63 -18.97 15.88
C GLU A 159 -0.18 -19.73 14.63
N LYS A 160 -1.08 -20.52 14.01
CA LYS A 160 -0.79 -21.18 12.72
C LYS A 160 -0.42 -20.18 11.63
N ARG A 161 -1.14 -19.06 11.52
CA ARG A 161 -0.80 -17.98 10.57
C ARG A 161 0.57 -17.38 10.86
N ARG A 162 0.88 -17.06 12.12
CA ARG A 162 2.18 -16.52 12.53
C ARG A 162 3.33 -17.47 12.22
N VAL A 163 3.15 -18.77 12.43
CA VAL A 163 4.14 -19.79 12.07
C VAL A 163 4.36 -19.83 10.56
N VAL A 164 3.29 -19.81 9.76
CA VAL A 164 3.39 -19.74 8.29
C VAL A 164 4.10 -18.47 7.85
N GLU A 165 3.71 -17.30 8.35
CA GLU A 165 4.36 -16.02 8.05
C GLU A 165 5.85 -16.05 8.42
N SER A 166 6.18 -16.57 9.60
CA SER A 166 7.57 -16.71 10.07
C SER A 166 8.36 -17.68 9.19
N SER A 167 7.76 -18.77 8.74
CA SER A 167 8.39 -19.72 7.81
C SER A 167 8.65 -19.09 6.44
N CYS A 168 7.70 -18.32 5.88
CA CYS A 168 7.91 -17.58 4.64
C CYS A 168 9.03 -16.54 4.77
N ILE A 169 9.08 -15.81 5.89
CA ILE A 169 10.14 -14.84 6.17
C ILE A 169 11.51 -15.55 6.24
N LEU A 170 11.60 -16.69 6.93
CA LEU A 170 12.84 -17.47 7.02
C LEU A 170 13.30 -18.00 5.65
N VAL A 171 12.36 -18.44 4.80
CA VAL A 171 12.68 -18.86 3.42
C VAL A 171 13.20 -17.69 2.60
N SER A 172 12.56 -16.52 2.68
CA SER A 172 13.04 -15.31 2.01
C SER A 172 14.42 -14.87 2.49
N ILE A 173 14.67 -14.88 3.81
CA ILE A 173 15.99 -14.54 4.39
C ILE A 173 17.06 -15.52 3.90
N ARG A 174 16.78 -16.84 3.89
CA ARG A 174 17.73 -17.84 3.37
C ARG A 174 18.03 -17.63 1.89
N TYR A 175 17.03 -17.28 1.09
CA TYR A 175 17.22 -16.99 -0.34
C TYR A 175 18.07 -15.74 -0.54
N LEU A 176 17.83 -14.69 0.26
CA LEU A 176 18.62 -13.46 0.21
C LEU A 176 20.08 -13.70 0.63
N LEU A 177 20.31 -14.47 1.70
CA LEU A 177 21.65 -14.86 2.15
C LEU A 177 22.37 -15.73 1.12
N ALA A 178 21.67 -16.62 0.42
CA ALA A 178 22.24 -17.42 -0.66
C ALA A 178 22.67 -16.54 -1.85
N LEU A 179 21.83 -15.57 -2.25
CA LEU A 179 22.16 -14.57 -3.26
C LEU A 179 23.37 -13.74 -2.86
N LEU A 180 23.43 -13.27 -1.62
CA LEU A 180 24.57 -12.51 -1.09
C LEU A 180 25.87 -13.33 -1.13
N ARG A 181 25.81 -14.62 -0.78
CA ARG A 181 26.96 -15.53 -0.91
C ARG A 181 27.40 -15.71 -2.36
N VAL A 182 26.47 -15.84 -3.30
CA VAL A 182 26.79 -15.96 -4.73
C VAL A 182 27.42 -14.66 -5.26
N LEU A 183 26.93 -13.50 -4.83
CA LEU A 183 27.51 -12.21 -5.20
C LEU A 183 28.92 -12.02 -4.60
N GLN A 184 29.10 -12.32 -3.31
CA GLN A 184 30.41 -12.28 -2.67
C GLN A 184 31.42 -13.25 -3.32
N PHE A 185 30.96 -14.43 -3.78
CA PHE A 185 31.81 -15.36 -4.53
C PHE A 185 32.18 -14.81 -5.92
N ARG A 186 31.28 -14.08 -6.57
CA ARG A 186 31.53 -13.43 -7.87
C ARG A 186 32.50 -12.27 -7.78
N ASP A 187 32.46 -11.50 -6.69
CA ASP A 187 33.40 -10.40 -6.43
C ASP A 187 34.80 -10.94 -6.07
N ASN A 188 34.90 -12.04 -5.34
CA ASN A 188 36.18 -12.67 -5.01
C ASN A 188 36.82 -13.46 -6.18
N SER A 189 36.07 -13.69 -7.26
CA SER A 189 36.58 -14.28 -8.51
C SER A 189 37.13 -13.23 -9.48
N ARG A 190 36.69 -11.97 -9.36
CA ARG A 190 37.17 -10.84 -10.18
C ARG A 190 38.48 -10.23 -9.67
N SER A 191 38.79 -10.39 -8.39
CA SER A 191 40.05 -9.91 -7.79
C SER A 191 41.28 -10.71 -8.24
N ILE A 192 41.12 -11.93 -8.79
CA ILE A 192 42.23 -12.79 -9.24
C ILE A 192 42.70 -12.43 -10.68
N ILE A 193 41.95 -11.61 -11.44
CA ILE A 193 42.25 -11.35 -12.85
C ILE A 193 43.11 -10.08 -13.08
N TYR A 194 43.34 -9.24 -12.06
CA TYR A 194 44.24 -8.08 -12.17
C TYR A 194 45.53 -8.31 -11.37
N SER A 195 46.46 -9.07 -11.94
CA SER A 195 47.86 -9.13 -11.49
C SER A 195 48.76 -9.31 -12.71
N SER A 196 49.00 -8.22 -13.44
CA SER A 196 49.99 -8.17 -14.54
C SER A 196 51.29 -7.54 -14.03
N PRO A 197 52.47 -8.11 -14.32
CA PRO A 197 53.76 -7.58 -13.90
C PRO A 197 54.29 -6.55 -14.90
N THR A 198 54.67 -5.36 -14.44
CA THR A 198 55.41 -4.37 -15.24
C THR A 198 56.90 -4.41 -14.89
N LEU A 199 57.71 -4.62 -15.94
CA LEU A 199 59.17 -4.67 -16.00
C LEU A 199 59.84 -3.32 -15.64
N PRO A 200 61.14 -3.33 -15.25
CA PRO A 200 61.88 -2.12 -14.91
C PRO A 200 62.42 -1.40 -16.15
N VAL A 201 62.48 -0.08 -16.08
CA VAL A 201 63.12 0.81 -17.07
C VAL A 201 64.49 1.23 -16.52
N GLU A 202 65.55 0.92 -17.26
CA GLU A 202 66.80 1.69 -17.32
C GLU A 202 66.73 2.65 -18.50
#